data_AF-A0A965RD22-F1
#
_entry.id   AF-A0A965RD22-F1
#
_cell.length_a   1.000
_cell.length_b   1.000
_cell.length_c   1.000
_cell.angle_alpha   90.00
_cell.angle_beta   90.00
_cell.angle_gamma   90.00
#
_symmetry.space_group_name_H-M   'P 1'
#
loop_
_entity.id
_entity.type
_entity.pdbx_description
1 polymer ?
#
loop_
_entity_poly.entity_id
_entity_poly.type
_entity_poly.pdbx_seq_one_letter_code
_entity_poly.pdbx_strand_id
1 'polypeptide(L)'
;MKKLVALFLAVAGLLWLPTFVDTATSAEGLEAVQRSYLSAPPAPAKQSPEEAVAKSVGCNDCHAKTDQPTMHANPGVVLGCTDCHGGSANIRWIGANDADTRRSDPKYAETRDSAHVLPKYPSA
;
A
#
# COMPACT_ATOMS: atom_id res chain seq x y z
N MET A 1 -61.92 21.68 -15.23
CA MET A 1 -61.41 21.03 -13.99
C MET A 1 -60.78 19.65 -14.25
N LYS A 2 -61.49 18.69 -14.86
CA LYS A 2 -60.95 17.33 -15.14
C LYS A 2 -59.70 17.30 -16.06
N LYS A 3 -59.61 18.19 -17.06
CA LYS A 3 -58.43 18.31 -17.95
C LYS A 3 -57.21 19.01 -17.30
N LEU A 4 -57.45 19.80 -16.24
CA LEU A 4 -56.39 20.46 -15.46
C LEU A 4 -55.77 19.48 -14.45
N VAL A 5 -56.58 18.60 -13.85
CA VAL A 5 -56.10 17.56 -12.92
C VAL A 5 -55.22 16.52 -13.65
N ALA A 6 -55.57 16.15 -14.89
CA ALA A 6 -54.77 15.23 -15.70
C ALA A 6 -53.39 15.81 -16.11
N LEU A 7 -53.29 17.13 -16.30
CA LEU A 7 -52.03 17.80 -16.62
C LEU A 7 -51.11 17.88 -15.38
N PHE A 8 -51.67 18.06 -14.19
CA PHE A 8 -50.91 18.04 -12.94
C PHE A 8 -50.33 16.65 -12.62
N LEU A 9 -51.02 15.57 -12.96
CA LEU A 9 -50.54 14.20 -12.73
C LEU A 9 -49.42 13.78 -13.72
N ALA A 10 -49.44 14.30 -14.95
CA ALA A 10 -48.39 14.03 -15.94
C ALA A 10 -47.08 14.78 -15.63
N VAL A 11 -47.14 15.98 -15.02
CA VAL A 11 -45.96 16.75 -14.61
C VAL A 11 -45.37 16.21 -13.30
N ALA A 12 -46.21 15.68 -12.39
CA ALA A 12 -45.74 15.08 -11.14
C ALA A 12 -44.97 13.76 -11.34
N GLY A 13 -45.31 12.98 -12.38
CA GLY A 13 -44.61 11.72 -12.70
C GLY A 13 -43.20 11.91 -13.27
N LEU A 14 -42.90 13.07 -13.86
CA LEU A 14 -41.57 13.39 -14.41
C LEU A 14 -40.59 13.91 -13.33
N LEU A 15 -41.10 14.22 -12.13
CA LEU A 15 -40.32 14.69 -10.98
C LEU A 15 -39.94 13.56 -10.00
N TRP A 16 -40.27 12.31 -10.34
CA TRP A 16 -39.97 11.10 -9.57
C TRP A 16 -39.07 10.12 -10.34
N LEU A 17 -38.17 10.64 -11.18
CA LEU A 17 -36.97 9.88 -11.51
C LEU A 17 -36.16 9.81 -10.21
N PRO A 18 -35.94 8.62 -9.62
CA PRO A 18 -35.00 8.53 -8.53
C PRO A 18 -33.65 8.88 -9.15
N THR A 19 -33.15 10.06 -8.81
CA THR A 19 -31.76 10.43 -8.98
C THR A 19 -30.96 9.56 -8.00
N PHE A 20 -30.90 8.26 -8.26
CA PHE A 20 -29.76 7.45 -7.86
C PHE A 20 -28.61 7.92 -8.74
N VAL A 21 -28.16 9.16 -8.46
CA VAL A 21 -26.78 9.53 -8.71
C VAL A 21 -26.04 8.63 -7.75
N ASP A 22 -25.54 7.52 -8.27
CA ASP A 22 -24.43 6.83 -7.64
C ASP A 22 -23.39 7.94 -7.45
N THR A 23 -23.26 8.43 -6.22
CA THR A 23 -22.10 9.23 -5.84
C THR A 23 -20.95 8.26 -5.95
N ALA A 24 -20.41 8.12 -7.17
CA ALA A 24 -19.13 7.51 -7.39
C ALA A 24 -18.22 8.20 -6.38
N THR A 25 -17.76 7.45 -5.37
CA THR A 25 -16.81 7.93 -4.38
C THR A 25 -15.55 8.28 -5.14
N SER A 26 -15.48 9.52 -5.61
CA SER A 26 -14.29 10.08 -6.23
C SER A 26 -13.23 10.16 -5.12
N ALA A 27 -11.95 10.17 -5.49
CA ALA A 27 -10.86 10.44 -4.55
C ALA A 27 -10.87 11.90 -4.02
N GLU A 28 -12.03 12.56 -4.05
CA GLU A 28 -12.24 13.92 -3.57
C GLU A 28 -12.01 13.97 -2.05
N GLY A 29 -11.00 14.72 -1.63
CA GLY A 29 -10.62 14.88 -0.23
C GLY A 29 -9.42 14.05 0.26
N LEU A 30 -8.80 13.20 -0.58
CA LEU A 30 -7.52 12.59 -0.22
C LEU A 30 -6.37 13.58 -0.41
N GLU A 31 -5.77 13.99 0.71
CA GLU A 31 -4.61 14.88 0.70
C GLU A 31 -3.34 14.14 0.27
N ALA A 32 -2.76 14.57 -0.86
CA ALA A 32 -1.49 14.02 -1.33
C ALA A 32 -0.35 14.55 -0.47
N VAL A 33 0.49 13.66 0.04
CA VAL A 33 1.77 14.05 0.65
C VAL A 33 2.84 14.06 -0.45
N GLN A 34 3.45 15.22 -0.67
CA GLN A 34 4.56 15.33 -1.61
C GLN A 34 5.77 14.54 -1.08
N ARG A 35 6.27 13.60 -1.90
CA ARG A 35 7.40 12.72 -1.57
C ARG A 35 8.32 12.63 -2.79
N SER A 36 9.62 12.54 -2.54
CA SER A 36 10.59 12.16 -3.58
C SER A 36 10.74 10.65 -3.56
N TYR A 37 10.34 10.00 -4.64
CA TYR A 37 10.50 8.56 -4.81
C TYR A 37 11.78 8.31 -5.60
N LEU A 38 12.77 7.70 -4.95
CA LEU A 38 13.93 7.19 -5.65
C LEU A 38 13.57 5.84 -6.26
N SER A 39 13.71 5.71 -7.57
CA SER A 39 13.67 4.39 -8.20
C SER A 39 14.81 3.55 -7.65
N ALA A 40 14.48 2.35 -7.18
CA ALA A 40 15.50 1.36 -6.86
C ALA A 40 16.32 1.05 -8.13
N PRO A 41 17.63 0.77 -8.00
CA PRO A 41 18.40 0.26 -9.13
C PRO A 41 17.78 -1.04 -9.65
N PRO A 42 17.98 -1.37 -10.94
CA PRO A 42 17.56 -2.66 -11.46
C PRO A 42 18.23 -3.79 -10.65
N ALA A 43 17.49 -4.89 -10.46
CA ALA A 43 18.03 -6.08 -9.83
C ALA A 43 19.34 -6.52 -10.51
N PRO A 44 20.38 -6.88 -9.74
CA PRO A 44 21.68 -7.23 -10.31
C PRO A 44 21.56 -8.54 -11.10
N ALA A 45 22.29 -8.63 -12.21
CA ALA A 45 22.35 -9.87 -12.98
C ALA A 45 23.00 -11.01 -12.18
N LYS A 46 23.95 -10.68 -11.29
CA LYS A 46 24.63 -11.59 -10.36
C LYS A 46 25.06 -10.82 -9.12
N GLN A 47 25.04 -11.48 -7.98
CA GLN A 47 25.58 -11.01 -6.70
C GLN A 47 25.90 -12.20 -5.81
N SER A 48 26.65 -11.97 -4.73
CA SER A 48 26.96 -13.00 -3.74
C SER A 48 25.76 -13.27 -2.81
N PRO A 49 25.70 -14.45 -2.17
CA PRO A 49 24.69 -14.72 -1.14
C PRO A 49 24.70 -13.69 0.00
N GLU A 50 25.88 -13.19 0.38
CA GLU A 50 26.05 -12.20 1.44
C GLU A 50 25.45 -10.85 1.04
N GLU A 51 25.60 -10.43 -0.21
CA GLU A 51 24.96 -9.23 -0.75
C GLU A 51 23.43 -9.36 -0.73
N ALA A 52 22.90 -10.51 -1.14
CA ALA A 52 21.46 -10.79 -1.07
C ALA A 52 20.94 -10.76 0.38
N VAL A 53 21.68 -11.34 1.34
CA VAL A 53 21.33 -11.28 2.77
C VAL A 53 21.35 -9.83 3.27
N ALA A 54 22.37 -9.05 2.95
CA ALA A 54 22.46 -7.64 3.34
C ALA A 54 21.27 -6.82 2.79
N LYS A 55 20.79 -7.16 1.59
CA LYS A 55 19.61 -6.55 0.95
C LYS A 55 18.26 -7.07 1.45
N SER A 56 18.26 -7.98 2.42
CA SER A 56 17.06 -8.59 3.02
C SER A 56 16.97 -8.43 4.53
N VAL A 57 18.10 -8.20 5.20
CA VAL A 57 18.23 -8.28 6.67
C VAL A 57 17.16 -7.43 7.37
N GLY A 58 17.00 -6.16 6.98
CA GLY A 58 15.96 -5.22 7.43
C GLY A 58 14.55 -5.79 7.41
N CYS A 59 14.20 -6.31 6.24
CA CYS A 59 12.88 -6.82 5.92
C CYS A 59 12.52 -8.00 6.84
N ASN A 60 13.48 -8.89 7.07
CA ASN A 60 13.29 -10.12 7.83
C ASN A 60 13.05 -9.90 9.32
N ASP A 61 13.31 -8.70 9.86
CA ASP A 61 12.96 -8.40 11.25
C ASP A 61 11.45 -8.37 11.47
N CYS A 62 10.67 -7.95 10.47
CA CYS A 62 9.20 -7.92 10.53
C CYS A 62 8.55 -9.01 9.68
N HIS A 63 9.15 -9.33 8.53
CA HIS A 63 8.70 -10.33 7.55
C HIS A 63 9.43 -11.65 7.73
N ALA A 64 9.47 -12.16 8.96
CA ALA A 64 10.23 -13.35 9.31
C ALA A 64 9.70 -14.65 8.67
N LYS A 65 8.39 -14.71 8.34
CA LYS A 65 7.77 -15.85 7.68
C LYS A 65 7.83 -15.65 6.17
N THR A 66 8.86 -16.20 5.54
CA THR A 66 8.96 -16.32 4.08
C THR A 66 9.27 -17.78 3.72
N ASP A 67 8.64 -18.28 2.66
CA ASP A 67 8.87 -19.64 2.18
C ASP A 67 10.26 -19.80 1.53
N GLN A 68 10.82 -18.69 1.01
CA GLN A 68 12.13 -18.68 0.36
C GLN A 68 12.89 -17.37 0.68
N PRO A 69 14.10 -17.42 1.28
CA PRO A 69 14.88 -16.23 1.62
C PRO A 69 15.27 -15.36 0.42
N THR A 70 15.41 -15.94 -0.77
CA THR A 70 15.68 -15.23 -2.03
C THR A 70 14.41 -15.01 -2.86
N MET A 71 13.23 -15.29 -2.30
CA MET A 71 11.92 -15.27 -2.98
C MET A 71 11.77 -16.26 -4.14
N HIS A 72 12.77 -17.10 -4.39
CA HIS A 72 12.80 -18.03 -5.50
C HIS A 72 13.23 -19.43 -5.03
N ALA A 73 12.56 -20.47 -5.53
CA ALA A 73 12.92 -21.85 -5.22
C ALA A 73 14.20 -22.32 -5.96
N ASN A 74 14.57 -21.65 -7.05
CA ASN A 74 15.78 -21.97 -7.80
C ASN A 74 17.01 -21.43 -7.06
N PRO A 75 17.94 -22.28 -6.59
CA PRO A 75 19.12 -21.84 -5.85
C PRO A 75 20.10 -21.00 -6.69
N GLY A 76 19.97 -21.02 -8.02
CA GLY A 76 20.73 -20.14 -8.90
C GLY A 76 20.28 -18.68 -8.89
N VAL A 77 19.12 -18.37 -8.30
CA VAL A 77 18.61 -17.00 -8.17
C VAL A 77 18.99 -16.45 -6.80
N VAL A 78 19.99 -15.58 -6.80
CA VAL A 78 20.53 -14.94 -5.61
C VAL A 78 20.08 -13.48 -5.62
N LEU A 79 18.90 -13.22 -5.04
CA LEU A 79 18.29 -11.89 -4.92
C LEU A 79 17.91 -11.60 -3.46
N GLY A 80 18.07 -10.36 -3.04
CA GLY A 80 17.56 -9.86 -1.77
C GLY A 80 16.18 -9.22 -1.92
N CYS A 81 15.49 -8.99 -0.79
CA CYS A 81 14.14 -8.42 -0.77
C CYS A 81 14.06 -7.10 -1.55
N THR A 82 15.05 -6.23 -1.34
CA THR A 82 15.08 -4.88 -1.92
C THR A 82 15.42 -4.84 -3.41
N ASP A 83 15.96 -5.93 -3.98
CA ASP A 83 16.27 -5.99 -5.42
C ASP A 83 14.99 -5.95 -6.29
N CYS A 84 13.85 -6.39 -5.74
CA CYS A 84 12.56 -6.41 -6.45
C CYS A 84 11.45 -5.63 -5.74
N HIS A 85 11.40 -5.63 -4.39
CA HIS A 85 10.31 -4.99 -3.64
C HIS A 85 10.59 -3.52 -3.27
N GLY A 86 11.85 -3.08 -3.33
CA GLY A 86 12.26 -1.75 -2.85
C GLY A 86 12.25 -1.62 -1.33
N GLY A 87 12.25 -0.38 -0.84
CA GLY A 87 12.42 -0.07 0.59
C GLY A 87 13.87 -0.09 1.03
N SER A 88 14.10 -0.10 2.35
CA SER A 88 15.45 -0.05 2.94
C SER A 88 15.71 -1.25 3.85
N ALA A 89 16.64 -2.12 3.43
CA ALA A 89 17.11 -3.24 4.24
C ALA A 89 18.05 -2.82 5.40
N ASN A 90 18.47 -1.55 5.43
CA ASN A 90 19.37 -1.02 6.46
C ASN A 90 18.62 -0.58 7.71
N ILE A 91 17.30 -0.41 7.63
CA ILE A 91 16.46 -0.09 8.78
C ILE A 91 16.15 -1.40 9.52
N ARG A 92 16.43 -1.41 10.83
CA ARG A 92 16.34 -2.59 11.70
C ARG A 92 15.22 -2.42 12.71
N TRP A 93 14.46 -3.47 12.96
CA TRP A 93 13.45 -3.53 14.01
C TRP A 93 13.93 -4.43 15.16
N ILE A 94 14.09 -3.82 16.34
CA ILE A 94 14.49 -4.52 17.56
C ILE A 94 13.35 -4.36 18.57
N GLY A 95 12.30 -5.15 18.38
CA GLY A 95 11.13 -5.18 19.25
C GLY A 95 10.28 -6.43 19.02
N ALA A 96 9.21 -6.59 19.80
CA ALA A 96 8.35 -7.75 19.65
C ALA A 96 7.58 -7.70 18.32
N ASN A 97 7.36 -8.88 17.73
CA ASN A 97 6.72 -9.04 16.42
C ASN A 97 5.25 -9.49 16.49
N ASP A 98 4.64 -9.42 17.66
CA ASP A 98 3.21 -9.62 17.84
C ASP A 98 2.41 -8.38 17.40
N ALA A 99 1.13 -8.58 17.08
CA ALA A 99 0.30 -7.51 16.53
C ALA A 99 0.06 -6.37 17.54
N ASP A 100 -0.01 -6.68 18.84
CA ASP A 100 -0.36 -5.72 19.88
C ASP A 100 0.80 -4.75 20.14
N THR A 101 2.02 -5.27 20.25
CA THR A 101 3.23 -4.44 20.37
C THR A 101 3.39 -3.54 19.15
N ARG A 102 3.25 -4.09 17.94
CA ARG A 102 3.38 -3.32 16.69
C ARG A 102 2.38 -2.17 16.58
N ARG A 103 1.14 -2.35 17.06
CA ARG A 103 0.12 -1.30 17.01
C ARG A 103 0.34 -0.19 18.04
N SER A 104 0.90 -0.53 19.20
CA SER A 104 1.00 0.38 20.34
C SER A 104 2.36 1.06 20.48
N ASP A 105 3.43 0.48 19.92
CA ASP A 105 4.77 1.05 19.99
C ASP A 105 4.97 2.14 18.92
N PRO A 106 5.13 3.43 19.28
CA PRO A 106 5.39 4.49 18.31
C PRO A 106 6.68 4.27 17.52
N LYS A 107 7.65 3.56 18.10
CA LYS A 107 8.91 3.23 17.40
C LYS A 107 8.69 2.23 16.29
N TYR A 108 7.66 1.37 16.39
CA TYR A 108 7.30 0.48 15.29
C TYR A 108 6.84 1.29 14.07
N ALA A 109 5.96 2.28 14.28
CA ALA A 109 5.47 3.13 13.20
C ALA A 109 6.62 3.92 12.53
N GLU A 110 7.51 4.52 13.33
CA GLU A 110 8.70 5.23 12.84
C GLU A 110 9.63 4.31 12.02
N THR A 111 9.90 3.12 12.55
CA THR A 111 10.75 2.11 11.89
C THR A 111 10.12 1.65 10.58
N ARG A 112 8.82 1.33 10.60
CA ARG A 112 8.05 0.94 9.42
C ARG A 112 8.12 2.02 8.35
N ASP A 113 7.86 3.27 8.72
CA ASP A 113 7.79 4.38 7.78
C ASP A 113 9.16 4.72 7.18
N SER A 114 10.24 4.47 7.94
CA SER A 114 11.62 4.60 7.46
C SER A 114 12.05 3.45 6.55
N ALA A 115 11.54 2.24 6.78
CA ALA A 115 11.89 1.05 6.01
C ALA A 115 11.12 0.94 4.67
N HIS A 116 9.88 1.43 4.63
CA HIS A 116 8.98 1.25 3.48
C HIS A 116 8.98 2.43 2.52
N VAL A 117 8.61 2.15 1.26
CA VAL A 117 8.18 3.19 0.33
C VAL A 117 6.77 3.65 0.73
N LEU A 118 6.64 4.91 1.14
CA LEU A 118 5.40 5.42 1.70
C LEU A 118 4.35 5.77 0.63
N PRO A 119 3.06 5.51 0.90
CA PRO A 119 1.99 5.84 -0.03
C PRO A 119 1.90 7.36 -0.25
N LYS A 120 1.44 7.73 -1.46
CA LYS A 120 1.17 9.13 -1.82
C LYS A 120 0.01 9.72 -1.02
N TYR A 121 -1.00 8.90 -0.73
CA TYR A 121 -2.18 9.26 0.07
C TYR A 121 -2.20 8.38 1.33
N PRO A 122 -1.58 8.82 2.44
CA PRO A 122 -1.46 7.99 3.65
C PRO A 122 -2.76 7.83 4.43
N SER A 123 -3.78 8.65 4.14
CA SER A 123 -5.10 8.61 4.78
C SER A 123 -6.16 7.86 3.98
N ALA A 124 -5.78 7.23 2.87
CA ALA A 124 -6.67 6.44 2.01
C ALA A 124 -7.07 5.11 2.67
#